data_AF-A0A7X0R0P3-F1
#
_entry.id   AF-A0A7X0R0P3-F1
#
_cell.length_a   1.000
_cell.length_b   1.000
_cell.length_c   1.000
_cell.angle_alpha   90.00
_cell.angle_beta   90.00
_cell.angle_gamma   90.00
#
_symmetry.space_group_name_H-M   'P 1'
#
loop_
_entity.id
_entity.type
_entity.pdbx_description
1 polymer ?
#
loop_
_entity_poly.entity_id
_entity_poly.type
_entity_poly.pdbx_seq_one_letter_code
_entity_poly.pdbx_strand_id
1 'polypeptide(L)' 'MPLHINIEDLLHHRSIESDRIEFKEGWNPDAIYRSICAFANDFNITGSGYIIVGIAEENWSAKPPVKGLATSGIAEIQ' A
#
# COMPACT_ATOMS: atom_id res chain seq x y z
N MET A 1 13.89 1.14 12.41
CA MET A 1 14.32 1.51 11.04
C MET A 1 13.46 2.70 10.63
N PRO A 2 14.03 3.87 10.31
CA PRO A 2 13.22 5.01 9.87
C PRO A 2 12.69 4.74 8.46
N LEU A 3 11.38 4.86 8.27
CA LEU A 3 10.80 4.94 6.92
C LEU A 3 11.31 6.24 6.29
N HIS A 4 11.69 6.21 5.01
CA HIS A 4 12.12 7.42 4.29
C HIS A 4 11.02 8.49 4.21
N ILE A 5 9.76 8.10 4.40
CA ILE A 5 8.58 8.96 4.37
C ILE A 5 7.72 8.63 5.59
N ASN A 6 7.15 9.66 6.21
CA ASN A 6 6.28 9.53 7.36
C ASN A 6 4.97 8.80 6.94
N ILE A 7 4.49 7.86 7.77
CA ILE A 7 3.28 7.06 7.45
C ILE A 7 2.00 7.89 7.47
N GLU A 8 1.90 8.87 8.37
CA GLU A 8 0.78 9.81 8.40
C GLU A 8 0.69 10.62 7.11
N ASP A 9 1.83 10.99 6.50
CA ASP A 9 1.85 11.70 5.23
C ASP A 9 1.34 10.84 4.06
N LEU A 10 1.64 9.53 4.08
CA LEU A 10 1.15 8.56 3.10
C LEU A 10 -0.37 8.36 3.22
N LEU A 11 -0.85 8.18 4.45
CA LEU A 11 -2.28 7.99 4.73
C LEU A 11 -3.14 9.19 4.31
N HIS A 12 -2.57 10.40 4.35
CA HIS A 12 -3.27 11.64 3.99
C HIS A 12 -2.90 12.21 2.60
N HIS A 13 -2.08 11.48 1.81
CA HIS A 13 -1.66 11.86 0.45
C HIS A 13 -1.03 13.26 0.39
N ARG A 14 -0.26 13.63 1.42
CA ARG A 14 0.31 14.98 1.53
C ARG A 14 1.62 15.17 0.77
N SER A 15 2.36 14.08 0.57
CA SER A 15 3.77 14.14 0.15
C SER A 15 4.06 13.36 -1.14
N ILE A 16 3.10 12.55 -1.61
CA ILE A 16 3.22 11.71 -2.80
C ILE A 16 1.91 11.77 -3.56
N GLU A 17 2.01 11.83 -4.89
CA GLU A 17 0.87 11.69 -5.78
C GLU A 17 0.07 10.41 -5.49
N SER A 18 -1.27 10.53 -5.46
CA SER A 18 -2.18 9.47 -5.02
C SER A 18 -2.11 8.20 -5.89
N ASP A 19 -1.69 8.33 -7.15
CA ASP A 19 -1.52 7.22 -8.09
C ASP A 19 -0.35 6.28 -7.71
N ARG A 20 0.51 6.69 -6.78
CA ARG A 20 1.66 5.92 -6.30
C ARG A 20 1.43 5.24 -4.95
N ILE A 21 0.22 5.36 -4.39
CA ILE A 21 -0.15 4.73 -3.13
C ILE A 21 -1.34 3.81 -3.40
N GLU A 22 -1.21 2.54 -3.02
CA GLU A 22 -2.31 1.59 -3.11
C GLU A 22 -2.61 1.00 -1.72
N PHE A 23 -3.89 1.00 -1.37
CA PHE A 23 -4.36 0.47 -0.09
C PHE A 23 -4.94 -0.93 -0.28
N LYS A 24 -4.56 -1.84 0.61
CA LYS A 24 -5.08 -3.20 0.65
C LYS A 24 -5.63 -3.48 2.03
N GLU A 25 -6.90 -3.90 2.11
CA GLU A 25 -7.52 -4.20 3.39
C GLU A 25 -6.85 -5.39 4.09
N GLY A 26 -6.41 -6.39 3.32
CA GLY A 26 -5.82 -7.61 3.85
C GLY A 26 -4.63 -8.09 3.02
N TRP A 27 -3.97 -9.12 3.53
CA TRP A 27 -2.85 -9.77 2.86
C TRP A 27 -3.36 -10.71 1.77
N ASN A 28 -2.94 -10.47 0.52
CA ASN A 28 -3.17 -11.35 -0.62
C ASN A 28 -1.92 -11.29 -1.52
N PRO A 29 -1.06 -12.33 -1.54
CA PRO A 29 0.18 -12.34 -2.30
C PRO A 29 -0.03 -12.00 -3.78
N ASP A 30 -1.01 -12.61 -4.43
CA ASP A 30 -1.27 -12.40 -5.85
C ASP A 30 -1.67 -10.95 -6.16
N ALA A 31 -2.51 -10.36 -5.30
CA ALA A 31 -2.91 -8.97 -5.45
C ALA A 31 -1.73 -8.02 -5.26
N ILE A 32 -0.88 -8.29 -4.27
CA ILE A 32 0.31 -7.49 -3.96
C ILE A 32 1.34 -7.61 -5.10
N TYR A 33 1.59 -8.82 -5.61
CA TYR A 33 2.50 -9.03 -6.74
C TYR A 33 2.03 -8.29 -7.98
N ARG A 34 0.72 -8.28 -8.26
CA ARG A 34 0.17 -7.49 -9.37
C ARG A 34 0.42 -6.00 -9.20
N SER A 35 0.22 -5.45 -8.00
CA SER A 35 0.51 -4.04 -7.70
C SER A 35 2.00 -3.72 -7.87
N ILE A 36 2.89 -4.61 -7.40
CA ILE A 36 4.34 -4.46 -7.60
C ILE A 36 4.68 -4.42 -9.10
N CYS A 37 4.12 -5.34 -9.90
CA CYS A 37 4.32 -5.37 -11.35
C CYS A 37 3.75 -4.12 -12.02
N ALA A 38 2.60 -3.61 -11.57
CA ALA A 38 2.02 -2.38 -12.11
C ALA A 38 2.94 -1.18 -11.85
N PHE A 39 3.44 -1.02 -10.62
CA PHE A 39 4.38 0.04 -10.27
C PHE A 39 5.74 -0.10 -10.99
N ALA A 40 6.23 -1.33 -11.18
CA ALA A 40 7.49 -1.56 -11.88
C ALA A 40 7.40 -1.28 -13.38
N ASN A 41 6.21 -1.44 -13.98
CA ASN A 41 5.97 -1.23 -15.41
C ASN A 41 5.39 0.15 -15.74
N ASP A 42 5.25 1.05 -14.75
CA ASP A 42 4.74 2.39 -14.99
C ASP A 42 5.69 3.18 -15.92
N PHE A 43 5.19 3.47 -17.13
CA PHE A 43 5.92 4.18 -18.19
C PHE A 43 6.31 5.61 -17.80
N ASN A 44 5.69 6.18 -16.76
CA ASN A 44 6.06 7.49 -16.26
C ASN A 44 7.38 7.50 -15.48
N ILE A 45 7.97 6.32 -15.20
CA ILE A 45 9.25 6.15 -14.48
C ILE A 45 9.26 6.99 -13.19
N THR A 46 8.10 7.09 -12.54
CA THR A 46 7.82 7.97 -11.40
C THR A 46 8.60 7.57 -10.15
N GLY A 47 9.27 6.41 -10.21
CA GLY A 47 10.31 5.99 -9.29
C GLY A 47 9.78 5.71 -7.90
N SER A 48 9.39 4.46 -7.64
CA SER A 48 8.85 3.89 -6.40
C SER A 48 7.34 4.08 -6.16
N GLY A 49 6.72 3.12 -5.48
CA GLY A 49 5.32 3.14 -5.07
C GLY A 49 5.16 2.49 -3.69
N TYR A 50 4.07 2.82 -3.01
CA TYR A 50 3.78 2.36 -1.65
C TYR A 50 2.53 1.48 -1.68
N ILE A 51 2.66 0.27 -1.13
CA ILE A 51 1.50 -0.60 -0.87
C ILE A 51 1.30 -0.63 0.64
N ILE A 52 0.16 -0.11 1.11
CA ILE A 52 -0.18 -0.09 2.53
C ILE A 52 -1.23 -1.16 2.78
N VAL A 53 -0.88 -2.16 3.58
CA VAL A 53 -1.72 -3.32 3.86
C VAL A 53 -2.30 -3.24 5.27
N GLY A 54 -3.56 -3.63 5.43
CA GLY A 54 -4.28 -3.59 6.70
C GLY A 54 -5.18 -2.35 6.87
N ILE A 55 -5.48 -1.66 5.77
CA ILE A 55 -6.41 -0.51 5.78
C ILE A 55 -7.33 -0.58 4.57
N ALA A 56 -8.60 -0.27 4.79
CA ALA A 56 -9.59 -0.23 3.72
C ALA A 56 -9.38 1.05 2.88
N GLU A 57 -9.69 0.97 1.59
CA GLU A 57 -9.72 2.11 0.70
C GLU A 57 -11.16 2.59 0.49
N GLU A 58 -11.37 3.90 0.51
CA GLU A 58 -12.65 4.52 0.13
C GLU A 58 -12.36 5.80 -0.65
N ASN A 59 -12.86 5.88 -1.89
CA ASN A 59 -12.67 7.03 -2.78
C ASN A 59 -11.20 7.46 -2.95
N TRP A 60 -10.28 6.51 -3.19
CA TRP A 60 -8.84 6.77 -3.33
C TRP A 60 -8.22 7.39 -2.09
N SER A 61 -8.69 7.00 -0.91
CA SER A 61 -8.16 7.47 0.36
C SER A 61 -8.26 6.39 1.41
N ALA A 62 -7.36 6.43 2.38
CA ALA A 62 -7.32 5.46 3.46
C ALA A 62 -8.54 5.64 4.39
N LYS A 63 -9.32 4.58 4.59
CA LYS A 63 -10.50 4.59 5.46
C LYS A 63 -10.13 4.13 6.88
N PRO A 64 -10.20 5.02 7.89
CA PRO A 64 -10.02 4.62 9.28
C PRO A 64 -11.23 3.84 9.83
N PRO A 65 -11.06 2.99 10.86
CA PRO A 65 -9.80 2.68 11.53
C PRO A 65 -8.91 1.72 10.73
N VAL A 66 -7.61 1.77 10.98
CA VAL A 66 -6.65 0.77 10.48
C VAL A 66 -7.08 -0.60 11.05
N LYS A 67 -7.36 -1.56 10.16
CA LYS A 67 -7.77 -2.92 10.55
C LYS A 67 -6.56 -3.76 10.99
N GLY A 68 -5.38 -3.42 10.51
CA GLY A 68 -4.15 -4.15 10.76
C GLY A 68 -4.14 -5.50 10.03
N LEU A 69 -3.17 -6.34 10.38
CA LEU A 69 -3.05 -7.69 9.85
C LEU A 69 -2.90 -8.69 10.99
N ALA A 70 -3.70 -9.75 10.96
CA ALA A 70 -3.49 -10.89 11.84
C ALA A 70 -2.28 -11.70 11.33
N THR A 71 -1.39 -12.11 12.24
CA THR A 71 -0.22 -12.95 11.91
C THR A 71 -0.62 -14.25 11.24
N SER A 72 -1.76 -14.83 11.61
CA SER A 72 -2.34 -16.01 10.97
C SER A 72 -2.67 -15.81 9.49
N GLY A 73 -3.01 -14.59 9.07
CA GLY A 73 -3.33 -14.27 7.68
C GLY A 73 -2.11 -13.93 6.81
N ILE A 74 -0.96 -13.64 7.42
CA ILE A 74 0.31 -13.38 6.72
C ILE A 74 1.11 -14.67 6.53
N ALA A 75 0.97 -15.64 7.45
CA ALA A 75 1.81 -16.84 7.53
C ALA A 75 1.64 -17.86 6.39
N GLU A 76 0.71 -17.66 5.44
CA GLU A 76 0.52 -18.54 4.28
C GLU A 76 1.53 -18.32 3.13
N ILE A 77 2.64 -17.59 3.37
CA ILE A 77 3.76 -17.55 2.42
C ILE A 77 4.54 -18.87 2.55
N GLN A 78 4.16 -19.86 1.73
CA GLN A 78 4.88 -21.12 1.50
C GLN A 78 6.17 -20.90 0.70
#